data_AF-A0A7Y5T0Q2-F1
#
_entry.id   AF-A0A7Y5T0Q2-F1
#
_cell.length_a   1.000
_cell.length_b   1.000
_cell.length_c   1.000
_cell.angle_alpha   90.00
_cell.angle_beta   90.00
_cell.angle_gamma   90.00
#
_symmetry.space_group_name_H-M   'P 1'
#
loop_
_entity.id
_entity.type
_entity.pdbx_description
1 polymer ?
#
loop_
_entity_poly.entity_id
_entity_poly.type
_entity_poly.pdbx_seq_one_letter_code
_entity_poly.pdbx_strand_id
1 'polypeptide(L)'
;MNKINGLFSLVVLIGFAGTGCSSLDEQWGKQFTREQKIAVSMERAGKRFAEGKQKLDAGLIRQATEEWKWIFENLGHDAARLKLVEANEFVESYRTERLELAVKAREKKNIFTAAGYYKQVLLLEPGNAEAKAFLDSNSTEIQKRLQTNLDLARKSAASGDQVAAKRSYNRVLAFDPTNEQALKGLASLQRPVSKPVKSEDKEALYRKGVEAYEKKDYMKAYELLSNLEDMGYKDTTLYLQRSSDKIQALGLDETGN
;
A
#
# COMPACT_ATOMS: atom_id res chain seq x y z
N MET A 1 -18.57 -21.99 37.11
CA MET A 1 -17.19 -22.19 37.65
C MET A 1 -16.51 -23.17 36.71
N ASN A 2 -15.40 -22.92 36.01
CA ASN A 2 -14.39 -21.86 36.06
C ASN A 2 -13.93 -21.52 34.63
N LYS A 3 -13.70 -20.23 34.40
CA LYS A 3 -12.98 -19.67 33.25
C LYS A 3 -11.50 -19.99 33.39
N ILE A 4 -10.83 -20.38 32.31
CA ILE A 4 -9.36 -20.26 32.22
C ILE A 4 -9.05 -19.35 31.05
N ASN A 5 -8.93 -18.06 31.40
CA ASN A 5 -8.24 -17.06 30.60
C ASN A 5 -6.74 -17.24 30.85
N GLY A 6 -5.95 -17.34 29.79
CA GLY A 6 -4.49 -17.38 29.87
C GLY A 6 -3.87 -16.94 28.55
N LEU A 7 -4.06 -15.67 28.18
CA LEU A 7 -3.27 -15.02 27.14
C LEU A 7 -1.84 -14.87 27.67
N PHE A 8 -0.91 -15.72 27.20
CA PHE A 8 0.52 -15.48 27.37
C PHE A 8 0.99 -14.52 26.27
N SER A 9 1.04 -13.22 26.58
CA SER A 9 1.82 -12.26 25.78
C SER A 9 3.29 -12.46 26.12
N LEU A 10 3.98 -13.33 25.36
CA LEU A 10 5.44 -13.41 25.40
C LEU A 10 6.01 -12.46 24.33
N VAL A 11 6.31 -11.22 24.72
CA VAL A 11 7.06 -10.29 23.86
C VAL A 11 8.54 -10.69 23.94
N VAL A 12 9.01 -11.44 22.95
CA VAL A 12 10.45 -11.72 22.81
C VAL A 12 11.05 -10.70 21.85
N LEU A 13 11.68 -9.66 22.42
CA LEU A 13 12.57 -8.74 21.71
C LEU A 13 13.97 -9.39 21.66
N ILE A 14 14.39 -9.88 20.49
CA ILE A 14 15.75 -10.39 20.30
C ILE A 14 16.55 -9.32 19.54
N GLY A 15 17.39 -8.60 20.28
CA GLY A 15 18.47 -7.77 19.72
C GLY A 15 19.67 -8.64 19.39
N PHE A 16 20.19 -8.50 18.17
CA PHE A 16 21.45 -9.12 17.76
C PHE A 16 22.63 -8.35 18.36
N ALA A 17 23.26 -8.90 19.40
CA ALA A 17 24.62 -8.55 19.79
C ALA A 17 25.40 -9.85 20.03
N GLY A 18 26.41 -10.08 19.19
CA GLY A 18 27.23 -11.29 19.22
C GLY A 18 28.12 -11.36 20.46
N THR A 19 28.34 -12.58 20.95
CA THR A 19 29.58 -13.37 20.82
C THR A 19 29.44 -14.61 21.71
N GLY A 20 29.38 -15.80 21.10
CA GLY A 20 29.22 -17.09 21.78
C GLY A 20 28.50 -18.10 20.89
N CYS A 21 29.22 -18.70 19.92
CA CYS A 21 28.68 -19.60 18.92
C CYS A 21 28.28 -20.97 19.48
N SER A 22 27.13 -21.04 20.13
CA SER A 22 26.16 -22.09 19.81
C SER A 22 25.20 -21.45 18.81
N SER A 23 24.95 -22.08 17.66
CA SER A 23 24.02 -21.50 16.68
C SER A 23 22.68 -21.23 17.38
N LEU A 24 21.96 -20.19 16.97
CA LEU A 24 20.66 -19.85 17.57
C LEU A 24 19.72 -21.08 17.59
N ASP A 25 19.85 -21.96 16.59
CA ASP A 25 19.19 -23.26 16.49
C ASP A 25 19.51 -24.23 17.63
N GLU A 26 20.74 -24.23 18.13
CA GLU A 26 21.21 -25.12 19.20
C GLU A 26 20.68 -24.68 20.58
N GLN A 27 20.54 -23.36 20.80
CA GLN A 27 19.92 -22.82 22.02
C GLN A 27 18.40 -22.93 21.98
N TRP A 28 17.77 -22.64 20.84
CA TRP A 28 16.34 -22.86 20.61
C TRP A 28 15.97 -24.34 20.72
N GLY A 29 16.86 -25.23 20.28
CA GLY A 29 16.82 -26.69 20.45
C GLY A 29 16.46 -27.14 21.85
N LYS A 30 17.10 -26.52 22.86
CA LYS A 30 17.07 -26.96 24.25
C LYS A 30 15.95 -26.34 25.10
N GLN A 31 15.43 -25.18 24.69
CA GLN A 31 14.48 -24.41 25.52
C GLN A 31 13.01 -24.55 25.13
N PHE A 32 12.71 -24.94 23.88
CA PHE A 32 11.33 -24.98 23.38
C PHE A 32 10.99 -26.34 22.79
N THR A 33 9.78 -26.81 23.07
CA THR A 33 9.20 -27.98 22.38
C THR A 33 8.99 -27.66 20.90
N ARG A 34 8.86 -28.70 20.07
CA ARG A 34 8.52 -28.54 18.65
C ARG A 34 7.25 -27.70 18.45
N GLU A 35 6.21 -27.98 19.22
CA GLU A 35 4.95 -27.24 19.16
C GLU A 35 5.10 -25.77 19.52
N GLN A 36 5.90 -25.45 20.54
CA GLN A 36 6.18 -24.06 20.92
C GLN A 36 6.92 -23.31 19.80
N LYS A 37 7.89 -23.96 19.15
CA LYS A 37 8.61 -23.36 18.00
C LYS A 37 7.67 -23.07 16.84
N ILE A 38 6.79 -24.03 16.52
CA ILE A 38 5.77 -23.86 15.47
C ILE A 38 4.87 -22.68 15.84
N ALA A 39 4.30 -22.65 17.04
CA ALA A 39 3.36 -21.62 17.46
C ALA A 39 3.96 -20.20 17.36
N VAL A 40 5.15 -19.99 17.93
CA VAL A 40 5.84 -18.68 17.92
C VAL A 40 6.18 -18.25 16.49
N SER A 41 6.67 -19.18 15.66
CA SER A 41 7.07 -18.86 14.28
C SER A 41 5.85 -18.59 13.39
N MET A 42 4.76 -19.35 13.57
CA MET A 42 3.49 -19.12 12.88
C MET A 42 2.90 -17.74 13.23
N GLU A 43 2.91 -17.36 14.51
CA GLU A 43 2.40 -16.05 14.94
C GLU A 43 3.24 -14.90 14.38
N ARG A 44 4.58 -15.01 14.46
CA ARG A 44 5.51 -14.01 13.96
C ARG A 44 5.39 -13.82 12.44
N ALA A 45 5.38 -14.91 11.68
CA ALA A 45 5.18 -14.87 10.23
C ALA A 45 3.80 -14.27 9.88
N GLY A 46 2.75 -14.63 10.62
CA GLY A 46 1.41 -14.05 10.46
C GLY A 46 1.39 -12.54 10.66
N LYS A 47 2.04 -12.02 11.71
CA LYS A 47 2.18 -10.58 11.95
C LYS A 47 2.93 -9.88 10.82
N ARG A 48 4.08 -10.42 10.40
CA ARG A 48 4.87 -9.90 9.27
C ARG A 48 4.06 -9.86 7.99
N PHE A 49 3.32 -10.92 7.68
CA PHE A 49 2.47 -10.94 6.50
C PHE A 49 1.34 -9.93 6.57
N ALA A 50 0.67 -9.80 7.72
CA ALA A 50 -0.39 -8.80 7.89
C ALA A 50 0.14 -7.37 7.70
N GLU A 51 1.26 -7.05 8.32
CA GLU A 51 1.93 -5.75 8.18
C GLU A 51 2.44 -5.53 6.75
N GLY A 52 3.06 -6.55 6.15
CA GLY A 52 3.53 -6.54 4.78
C GLY A 52 2.42 -6.30 3.77
N LYS A 53 1.25 -6.93 3.94
CA LYS A 53 0.05 -6.65 3.14
C LYS A 53 -0.41 -5.21 3.28
N GLN A 54 -0.46 -4.70 4.52
CA GLN A 54 -0.92 -3.34 4.80
C GLN A 54 0.01 -2.29 4.18
N LYS A 55 1.32 -2.51 4.26
CA LYS A 55 2.34 -1.56 3.78
C LYS A 55 2.80 -1.81 2.35
N LEU A 56 2.33 -2.89 1.72
CA LEU A 56 2.84 -3.40 0.45
C LEU A 56 4.37 -3.60 0.47
N ASP A 57 4.88 -4.12 1.59
CA ASP A 57 6.30 -4.35 1.82
C ASP A 57 6.68 -5.79 1.42
N ALA A 58 7.36 -5.91 0.28
CA ALA A 58 7.84 -7.20 -0.23
C ALA A 58 8.84 -7.89 0.71
N GLY A 59 9.60 -7.15 1.51
CA GLY A 59 10.55 -7.69 2.48
C GLY A 59 9.81 -8.40 3.61
N LEU A 60 8.79 -7.77 4.19
CA LEU A 60 7.96 -8.37 5.24
C LEU A 60 7.19 -9.59 4.73
N ILE A 61 6.63 -9.50 3.53
CA ILE A 61 5.93 -10.64 2.90
C ILE A 61 6.90 -11.80 2.66
N ARG A 62 8.10 -11.52 2.14
CA ARG A 62 9.13 -12.54 1.90
C ARG A 62 9.60 -13.20 3.19
N GLN A 63 9.83 -12.44 4.25
CA GLN A 63 10.20 -12.99 5.55
C GLN A 63 9.12 -13.93 6.10
N ALA A 64 7.84 -13.56 5.95
CA ALA A 64 6.73 -14.42 6.35
C ALA A 64 6.67 -15.72 5.54
N THR A 65 6.85 -15.65 4.22
CA THR A 65 6.83 -16.84 3.35
C THR A 65 8.05 -17.73 3.56
N GLU A 66 9.25 -17.19 3.72
CA GLU A 66 10.44 -17.98 4.06
C GLU A 66 10.27 -18.72 5.39
N GLU A 67 9.67 -18.07 6.38
CA GLU A 67 9.42 -18.67 7.69
C GLU A 67 8.35 -19.78 7.63
N TRP A 68 7.21 -19.56 6.97
CA TRP A 68 6.22 -20.63 6.77
C TRP A 68 6.76 -21.78 5.93
N LYS A 69 7.60 -21.51 4.94
CA LYS A 69 8.27 -22.53 4.14
C LYS A 69 9.18 -23.38 5.01
N TRP A 70 10.01 -22.74 5.83
CA TRP A 70 10.87 -23.44 6.77
C TRP A 70 10.07 -24.31 7.75
N ILE A 71 8.98 -23.78 8.33
CA ILE A 71 8.10 -24.54 9.24
C ILE A 71 7.51 -25.77 8.53
N PHE A 72 7.02 -25.60 7.31
CA PHE A 72 6.46 -26.71 6.53
C PHE A 72 7.52 -27.76 6.20
N GLU A 73 8.67 -27.36 5.65
CA GLU A 73 9.70 -28.27 5.16
C GLU A 73 10.45 -28.99 6.28
N ASN A 74 10.72 -28.31 7.40
CA ASN A 74 11.54 -28.86 8.49
C ASN A 74 10.71 -29.41 9.65
N LEU A 75 9.51 -28.86 9.87
CA LEU A 75 8.65 -29.26 10.98
C LEU A 75 7.35 -29.92 10.50
N GLY A 76 7.13 -30.13 9.20
CA GLY A 76 6.01 -30.91 8.67
C GLY A 76 4.62 -30.40 9.07
N HIS A 77 4.48 -29.09 9.29
CA HIS A 77 3.23 -28.50 9.77
C HIS A 77 2.39 -27.97 8.59
N ASP A 78 1.35 -28.71 8.21
CA ASP A 78 0.54 -28.42 7.02
C ASP A 78 -0.15 -27.05 7.04
N ALA A 79 -0.50 -26.51 8.21
CA ALA A 79 -1.10 -25.18 8.27
C ALA A 79 -0.12 -24.08 7.80
N ALA A 80 1.19 -24.31 7.89
CA ALA A 80 2.18 -23.39 7.33
C ALA A 80 2.16 -23.42 5.79
N ARG A 81 1.94 -24.59 5.18
CA ARG A 81 1.74 -24.71 3.73
C ARG A 81 0.50 -23.94 3.27
N LEU A 82 -0.61 -24.01 4.00
CA LEU A 82 -1.80 -23.23 3.67
C LEU A 82 -1.52 -21.71 3.70
N LYS A 83 -0.72 -21.25 4.66
CA LYS A 83 -0.30 -19.84 4.74
C LYS A 83 0.63 -19.41 3.61
N LEU A 84 1.49 -20.29 3.13
CA LEU A 84 2.27 -20.03 1.91
C LEU A 84 1.38 -19.83 0.69
N VAL A 85 0.38 -20.69 0.52
CA VAL A 85 -0.59 -20.56 -0.59
C VAL A 85 -1.32 -19.23 -0.50
N GLU A 86 -1.86 -18.88 0.67
CA GLU A 86 -2.54 -17.58 0.91
C GLU A 86 -1.64 -16.38 0.54
N ALA A 87 -0.36 -16.44 0.94
CA ALA A 87 0.58 -15.36 0.67
C ALA A 87 0.95 -15.23 -0.81
N ASN A 88 1.14 -16.36 -1.49
CA ASN A 88 1.38 -16.37 -2.93
C ASN A 88 0.15 -15.86 -3.67
N GLU A 89 -1.06 -16.36 -3.36
CA GLU A 89 -2.32 -15.90 -3.96
C GLU A 89 -2.54 -14.40 -3.79
N PHE A 90 -2.19 -13.84 -2.63
CA PHE A 90 -2.22 -12.39 -2.40
C PHE A 90 -1.33 -11.63 -3.38
N VAL A 91 -0.05 -12.00 -3.49
CA VAL A 91 0.90 -11.34 -4.41
C VAL A 91 0.43 -11.48 -5.86
N GLU A 92 -0.01 -12.68 -6.22
CA GLU A 92 -0.44 -13.05 -7.56
C GLU A 92 -1.70 -12.29 -7.99
N SER A 93 -2.68 -12.17 -7.09
CA SER A 93 -3.91 -11.40 -7.29
C SER A 93 -3.64 -9.91 -7.34
N TYR A 94 -2.82 -9.38 -6.42
CA TYR A 94 -2.41 -7.98 -6.42
C TYR A 94 -1.73 -7.60 -7.74
N ARG A 95 -0.77 -8.41 -8.18
CA ARG A 95 -0.09 -8.21 -9.47
C ARG A 95 -1.08 -8.22 -10.63
N THR A 96 -1.92 -9.24 -10.70
CA THR A 96 -2.86 -9.44 -11.82
C THR A 96 -3.80 -8.24 -11.93
N GLU A 97 -4.38 -7.80 -10.81
CA GLU A 97 -5.26 -6.63 -10.79
C GLU A 97 -4.53 -5.36 -11.27
N ARG A 98 -3.30 -5.13 -10.80
CA ARG A 98 -2.53 -3.93 -11.17
C ARG A 98 -2.07 -3.95 -12.62
N LEU A 99 -1.67 -5.10 -13.15
CA LEU A 99 -1.36 -5.24 -14.58
C LEU A 99 -2.60 -5.01 -15.45
N GLU A 100 -3.76 -5.55 -15.08
CA GLU A 100 -5.00 -5.32 -15.81
C GLU A 100 -5.36 -3.81 -15.85
N LEU A 101 -5.20 -3.11 -14.73
CA LEU A 101 -5.42 -1.67 -14.65
C LEU A 101 -4.40 -0.88 -15.47
N ALA A 102 -3.13 -1.31 -15.47
CA ALA A 102 -2.09 -0.72 -16.30
C ALA A 102 -2.42 -0.85 -17.79
N VAL A 103 -2.87 -2.03 -18.24
CA VAL A 103 -3.31 -2.29 -19.61
C VAL A 103 -4.50 -1.41 -19.98
N LYS A 104 -5.55 -1.37 -19.16
CA LYS A 104 -6.72 -0.49 -19.37
C LYS A 104 -6.34 0.99 -19.47
N ALA A 105 -5.36 1.43 -18.69
CA ALA A 105 -4.86 2.81 -18.75
C ALA A 105 -4.07 3.08 -20.05
N ARG A 106 -3.26 2.10 -20.50
CA ARG A 106 -2.53 2.16 -21.79
C ARG A 106 -3.48 2.23 -22.99
N GLU A 107 -4.53 1.43 -23.00
CA GLU A 107 -5.55 1.45 -24.06
C GLU A 107 -6.21 2.83 -24.19
N LYS A 108 -6.40 3.52 -23.06
CA LYS A 108 -6.89 4.90 -22.99
C LYS A 108 -5.81 5.95 -23.25
N LYS A 109 -4.60 5.53 -23.62
CA LYS A 109 -3.40 6.39 -23.82
C LYS A 109 -3.03 7.22 -22.58
N ASN A 110 -3.46 6.79 -21.39
CA ASN A 110 -3.11 7.43 -20.13
C ASN A 110 -1.81 6.84 -19.59
N ILE A 111 -0.69 7.25 -20.18
CA ILE A 111 0.67 6.76 -19.89
C ILE A 111 1.03 6.95 -18.42
N PHE A 112 0.70 8.10 -17.83
CA PHE A 112 1.07 8.41 -16.45
C PHE A 112 0.30 7.54 -15.44
N THR A 113 -1.00 7.31 -15.65
CA THR A 113 -1.77 6.38 -14.82
C THR A 113 -1.26 4.95 -14.97
N ALA A 114 -0.96 4.49 -16.20
CA ALA A 114 -0.37 3.17 -16.42
C ALA A 114 0.97 3.01 -15.66
N ALA A 115 1.82 4.04 -15.71
CA ALA A 115 3.10 4.05 -15.01
C ALA A 115 2.95 3.89 -13.49
N GLY A 116 1.94 4.54 -12.88
CA GLY A 116 1.62 4.36 -11.47
C GLY A 116 1.27 2.92 -11.11
N TYR A 117 0.44 2.25 -11.92
CA TYR A 117 0.11 0.83 -11.69
C TYR A 117 1.31 -0.10 -11.88
N TYR A 118 2.17 0.14 -12.88
CA TYR A 118 3.40 -0.64 -13.03
C TYR A 118 4.38 -0.42 -11.87
N LYS A 119 4.47 0.79 -11.32
CA LYS A 119 5.25 1.03 -10.09
C LYS A 119 4.70 0.24 -8.91
N GLN A 120 3.39 0.13 -8.77
CA GLN A 120 2.77 -0.70 -7.73
C GLN A 120 3.08 -2.19 -7.90
N VAL A 121 3.10 -2.71 -9.13
CA VAL A 121 3.56 -4.09 -9.40
C VAL A 121 5.00 -4.28 -8.90
N LEU A 122 5.89 -3.32 -9.19
CA LEU A 122 7.29 -3.39 -8.77
C LEU A 122 7.52 -3.30 -7.25
N LEU A 123 6.53 -2.87 -6.46
CA LEU A 123 6.62 -2.90 -5.00
C LEU A 123 6.71 -4.32 -4.48
N LEU A 124 5.92 -5.25 -5.03
CA LEU A 124 5.90 -6.66 -4.64
C LEU A 124 6.79 -7.54 -5.53
N GLU A 125 6.97 -7.15 -6.79
CA GLU A 125 7.80 -7.87 -7.76
C GLU A 125 8.85 -6.96 -8.42
N PRO A 126 9.95 -6.64 -7.73
CA PRO A 126 11.03 -5.81 -8.29
C PRO A 126 11.67 -6.38 -9.57
N GLY A 127 11.41 -7.65 -9.89
CA GLY A 127 11.89 -8.34 -11.09
C GLY A 127 10.95 -8.29 -12.30
N ASN A 128 9.74 -7.72 -12.18
CA ASN A 128 8.73 -7.79 -13.24
C ASN A 128 9.20 -7.09 -14.54
N ALA A 129 9.43 -7.88 -15.59
CA ALA A 129 10.04 -7.40 -16.84
C ALA A 129 9.12 -6.48 -17.64
N GLU A 130 7.81 -6.76 -17.67
CA GLU A 130 6.83 -5.93 -18.37
C GLU A 130 6.76 -4.54 -17.74
N ALA A 131 6.65 -4.47 -16.41
CA ALA A 131 6.59 -3.22 -15.68
C ALA A 131 7.84 -2.36 -15.88
N LYS A 132 9.03 -2.96 -15.82
CA LYS A 132 10.30 -2.27 -16.11
C LYS A 132 10.35 -1.74 -17.53
N ALA A 133 10.09 -2.60 -18.52
CA ALA A 133 10.15 -2.21 -19.93
C ALA A 133 9.20 -1.05 -20.26
N PHE A 134 7.99 -1.06 -19.69
CA PHE A 134 7.04 0.04 -19.88
C PHE A 134 7.56 1.35 -19.28
N LEU A 135 8.04 1.33 -18.04
CA LEU A 135 8.54 2.52 -17.35
C LEU A 135 9.77 3.11 -18.07
N ASP A 136 10.69 2.26 -18.53
CA ASP A 136 11.89 2.69 -19.25
C ASP A 136 11.52 3.35 -20.59
N SER A 137 10.66 2.69 -21.38
CA SER A 137 10.23 3.17 -22.70
C SER A 137 9.42 4.47 -22.66
N ASN A 138 8.78 4.76 -21.52
CA ASN A 138 7.92 5.94 -21.35
C ASN A 138 8.51 6.98 -20.38
N SER A 139 9.75 6.80 -19.93
CA SER A 139 10.40 7.61 -18.89
C SER A 139 10.30 9.12 -19.14
N THR A 140 10.53 9.56 -20.38
CA THR A 140 10.47 10.99 -20.75
C THR A 140 9.07 11.58 -20.62
N GLU A 141 8.03 10.90 -21.14
CA GLU A 141 6.65 11.37 -21.04
C GLU A 141 6.17 11.32 -19.57
N ILE A 142 6.56 10.29 -18.82
CA ILE A 142 6.27 10.18 -17.39
C ILE A 142 6.83 11.38 -16.64
N GLN A 143 8.11 11.73 -16.86
CA GLN A 143 8.75 12.89 -16.21
C GLN A 143 8.06 14.20 -16.59
N LYS A 144 7.72 14.38 -17.86
CA LYS A 144 6.97 15.56 -18.32
C LYS A 144 5.62 15.68 -17.60
N ARG A 145 4.87 14.57 -17.47
CA ARG A 145 3.58 14.54 -16.77
C ARG A 145 3.72 14.76 -15.28
N LEU A 146 4.77 14.22 -14.65
CA LEU A 146 5.10 14.48 -13.25
C LEU A 146 5.27 15.98 -13.01
N GLN A 147 6.12 16.63 -13.81
CA GLN A 147 6.35 18.08 -13.72
C GLN A 147 5.08 18.89 -13.99
N THR A 148 4.31 18.51 -15.01
CA THR A 148 3.03 19.17 -15.33
C THR A 148 2.06 19.12 -14.15
N ASN A 149 1.93 17.98 -13.47
CA ASN A 149 1.07 17.86 -12.30
C ASN A 149 1.58 18.70 -11.11
N LEU A 150 2.90 18.76 -10.89
CA LEU A 150 3.48 19.65 -9.86
C LEU A 150 3.21 21.13 -10.17
N ASP A 151 3.30 21.55 -11.42
CA ASP A 151 3.04 22.92 -11.85
C ASP A 151 1.56 23.29 -11.68
N LEU A 152 0.66 22.40 -12.11
CA LEU A 152 -0.79 22.55 -11.90
C LEU A 152 -1.12 22.61 -10.41
N ALA A 153 -0.55 21.73 -9.59
CA ALA A 153 -0.78 21.72 -8.15
C ALA A 153 -0.39 23.05 -7.50
N ARG A 154 0.79 23.57 -7.83
CA ARG A 154 1.29 24.87 -7.33
C ARG A 154 0.41 26.03 -7.79
N LYS A 155 -0.01 26.03 -9.06
CA LYS A 155 -0.90 27.06 -9.61
C LYS A 155 -2.26 27.07 -8.91
N SER A 156 -2.89 25.90 -8.75
CA SER A 156 -4.17 25.76 -8.05
C SER A 156 -4.06 26.13 -6.57
N ALA A 157 -2.95 25.75 -5.91
CA ALA A 157 -2.70 26.14 -4.53
C ALA A 157 -2.61 27.67 -4.39
N ALA A 158 -1.89 28.33 -5.30
CA ALA A 158 -1.75 29.78 -5.32
C ALA A 158 -3.06 30.52 -5.63
N SER A 159 -3.96 29.91 -6.40
CA SER A 159 -5.30 30.46 -6.68
C SER A 159 -6.35 30.13 -5.61
N GLY A 160 -5.97 29.41 -4.54
CA GLY A 160 -6.89 29.01 -3.47
C GLY A 160 -7.78 27.80 -3.80
N ASP A 161 -7.63 27.19 -4.97
CA ASP A 161 -8.34 25.96 -5.34
C ASP A 161 -7.65 24.75 -4.70
N GLN A 162 -7.96 24.52 -3.42
CA GLN A 162 -7.37 23.44 -2.64
C GLN A 162 -7.72 22.05 -3.20
N VAL A 163 -8.90 21.88 -3.79
CA VAL A 163 -9.34 20.57 -4.32
C VAL A 163 -8.51 20.21 -5.55
N ALA A 164 -8.36 21.12 -6.51
CA ALA A 164 -7.53 20.88 -7.68
C ALA A 164 -6.03 20.74 -7.32
N ALA A 165 -5.56 21.50 -6.34
CA ALA A 165 -4.20 21.38 -5.84
C ALA A 165 -3.94 20.00 -5.23
N LYS A 166 -4.81 19.54 -4.31
CA LYS A 166 -4.75 18.19 -3.73
C LYS A 166 -4.80 17.12 -4.83
N ARG A 167 -5.66 17.28 -5.83
CA ARG A 167 -5.77 16.37 -6.99
C ARG A 167 -4.46 16.20 -7.74
N SER A 168 -3.83 17.31 -8.06
CA SER A 168 -2.59 17.31 -8.84
C SER A 168 -1.41 16.77 -8.01
N TYR A 169 -1.32 17.09 -6.72
CA TYR A 169 -0.30 16.48 -5.84
C TYR A 169 -0.52 14.99 -5.61
N ASN A 170 -1.75 14.53 -5.36
CA ASN A 170 -2.03 13.11 -5.18
C ASN A 170 -1.78 12.30 -6.46
N ARG A 171 -1.93 12.90 -7.66
CA ARG A 171 -1.49 12.26 -8.90
C ARG A 171 0.02 12.02 -8.94
N VAL A 172 0.81 12.99 -8.49
CA VAL A 172 2.26 12.83 -8.34
C VAL A 172 2.56 11.69 -7.37
N LEU A 173 1.90 11.68 -6.20
CA LEU A 173 2.15 10.66 -5.17
C LEU A 173 1.64 9.26 -5.53
N ALA A 174 0.63 9.14 -6.39
CA ALA A 174 0.20 7.85 -6.91
C ALA A 174 1.28 7.17 -7.78
N PHE A 175 2.20 7.96 -8.37
CA PHE A 175 3.36 7.47 -9.13
C PHE A 175 4.63 7.39 -8.27
N ASP A 176 4.92 8.44 -7.50
CA ASP A 176 6.08 8.58 -6.61
C ASP A 176 5.59 8.93 -5.19
N PRO A 177 5.30 7.93 -4.35
CA PRO A 177 4.80 8.15 -2.99
C PRO A 177 5.75 8.95 -2.08
N THR A 178 7.03 9.05 -2.46
CA THR A 178 8.09 9.75 -1.69
C THR A 178 8.38 11.14 -2.21
N ASN A 179 7.61 11.63 -3.19
CA ASN A 179 7.88 12.92 -3.83
C ASN A 179 7.78 14.08 -2.83
N GLU A 180 8.93 14.64 -2.44
CA GLU A 180 8.98 15.68 -1.40
C GLU A 180 8.16 16.93 -1.76
N GLN A 181 8.13 17.32 -3.04
CA GLN A 181 7.40 18.51 -3.47
C GLN A 181 5.90 18.33 -3.29
N ALA A 182 5.38 17.17 -3.68
CA ALA A 182 3.97 16.87 -3.51
C ALA A 182 3.58 16.67 -2.04
N LEU A 183 4.42 16.02 -1.23
CA LEU A 183 4.21 15.88 0.21
C LEU A 183 4.19 17.25 0.92
N LYS A 184 5.18 18.11 0.67
CA LYS A 184 5.23 19.48 1.23
C LYS A 184 4.05 20.33 0.74
N GLY A 185 3.70 20.18 -0.54
CA GLY A 185 2.55 20.83 -1.15
C GLY A 185 1.25 20.48 -0.43
N LEU A 186 0.94 19.20 -0.25
CA LEU A 186 -0.23 18.75 0.50
C LEU A 186 -0.22 19.23 1.94
N ALA A 187 0.92 19.13 2.63
CA ALA A 187 1.07 19.63 4.00
C ALA A 187 0.77 21.14 4.09
N SER A 188 1.17 21.94 3.10
CA SER A 188 0.87 23.37 3.06
C SER A 188 -0.61 23.69 2.79
N LEU A 189 -1.36 22.77 2.16
CA LEU A 189 -2.79 22.90 1.93
C LEU A 189 -3.61 22.52 3.18
N GLN A 190 -3.03 21.77 4.11
CA GLN A 190 -3.66 21.44 5.38
C GLN A 190 -3.66 22.68 6.28
N ARG A 191 -4.85 23.11 6.71
CA ARG A 191 -4.95 24.09 7.80
C ARG A 191 -4.37 23.44 9.07
N PRO A 192 -3.62 24.16 9.91
CA PRO A 192 -2.89 23.60 11.06
C PRO A 192 -3.78 23.10 12.23
N VAL A 193 -5.00 22.61 11.99
CA VAL A 193 -6.00 22.33 13.05
C VAL A 193 -6.70 20.96 12.94
N SER A 194 -6.53 20.16 11.88
CA SER A 194 -7.13 18.81 11.87
C SER A 194 -6.30 17.85 12.73
N LYS A 195 -6.85 17.47 13.89
CA LYS A 195 -6.36 16.31 14.65
C LYS A 195 -6.26 15.10 13.70
N PRO A 196 -5.24 14.24 13.84
CA PRO A 196 -5.13 13.04 13.02
C PRO A 196 -6.45 12.25 13.10
N VAL A 197 -6.98 11.90 11.92
CA VAL A 197 -8.23 11.14 11.79
C VAL A 197 -8.06 9.81 12.54
N LYS A 198 -8.91 9.56 13.54
CA LYS A 198 -8.89 8.32 14.31
C LYS A 198 -9.18 7.13 13.39
N SER A 199 -8.74 5.94 13.78
CA SER A 199 -8.96 4.69 13.01
C SER A 199 -10.44 4.48 12.65
N GLU A 200 -11.35 4.77 13.58
CA GLU A 200 -12.79 4.60 13.37
C GLU A 200 -13.35 5.62 12.36
N ASP A 201 -12.79 6.84 12.36
CA ASP A 201 -13.17 7.90 11.42
C ASP A 201 -12.60 7.63 10.02
N LYS A 202 -11.41 7.00 9.92
CA LYS A 202 -10.82 6.57 8.64
C LYS A 202 -11.71 5.55 7.92
N GLU A 203 -12.20 4.53 8.63
CA GLU A 203 -13.07 3.53 8.00
C GLU A 203 -14.40 4.14 7.54
N ALA A 204 -14.99 5.04 8.33
CA ALA A 204 -16.22 5.72 7.97
C ALA A 204 -16.04 6.64 6.74
N LEU A 205 -14.94 7.39 6.68
CA LEU A 205 -14.59 8.24 5.54
C LEU A 205 -14.34 7.42 4.28
N TYR A 206 -13.56 6.36 4.39
CA TYR A 206 -13.29 5.44 3.29
C TYR A 206 -14.58 4.86 2.71
N ARG A 207 -15.47 4.31 3.55
CA ARG A 207 -16.76 3.76 3.11
C ARG A 207 -17.62 4.80 2.39
N LYS A 208 -17.74 6.01 2.94
CA LYS A 208 -18.51 7.10 2.31
C LYS A 208 -17.90 7.52 0.97
N GLY A 209 -16.57 7.54 0.87
CA GLY A 209 -15.85 7.86 -0.35
C GLY A 209 -16.08 6.82 -1.44
N VAL A 210 -16.00 5.53 -1.11
CA VAL A 210 -16.32 4.43 -2.02
C VAL A 210 -17.78 4.48 -2.46
N GLU A 211 -18.71 4.69 -1.52
CA GLU A 211 -20.14 4.82 -1.84
C GLU A 211 -20.42 6.01 -2.78
N ALA A 212 -19.77 7.15 -2.56
CA ALA A 212 -19.87 8.30 -3.46
C ALA A 212 -19.33 7.97 -4.86
N TYR A 213 -18.22 7.23 -4.94
CA TYR A 213 -17.66 6.77 -6.21
C TYR A 213 -18.63 5.85 -6.96
N GLU A 214 -19.25 4.89 -6.28
CA GLU A 214 -20.25 3.98 -6.84
C GLU A 214 -21.49 4.73 -7.35
N LYS A 215 -21.89 5.80 -6.65
CA LYS A 215 -22.95 6.73 -7.06
C LYS A 215 -22.53 7.67 -8.19
N LYS A 216 -21.30 7.56 -8.70
CA LYS A 216 -20.70 8.42 -9.73
C LYS A 216 -20.53 9.88 -9.31
N ASP A 217 -20.61 10.17 -8.01
CA ASP A 217 -20.29 11.46 -7.43
C ASP A 217 -18.77 11.57 -7.21
N TYR A 218 -18.04 11.68 -8.32
CA TYR A 218 -16.59 11.56 -8.32
C TYR A 218 -15.88 12.71 -7.58
N MET A 219 -16.47 13.91 -7.58
CA MET A 219 -15.94 15.06 -6.82
C MET A 219 -16.02 14.80 -5.32
N LYS A 220 -17.19 14.37 -4.83
CA LYS A 220 -17.36 14.03 -3.42
C LYS A 220 -16.53 12.81 -3.01
N ALA A 221 -16.45 11.79 -3.87
CA ALA A 221 -15.60 10.64 -3.65
C ALA A 221 -14.14 11.06 -3.47
N TYR A 222 -13.65 11.92 -4.37
CA TYR A 222 -12.29 12.45 -4.31
C TYR A 222 -12.06 13.22 -3.01
N GLU A 223 -12.96 14.13 -2.65
CA GLU A 223 -12.88 14.94 -1.44
C GLU A 223 -12.79 14.04 -0.19
N LEU A 224 -13.76 13.14 0.00
CA LEU A 224 -13.84 12.24 1.16
C LEU A 224 -12.59 11.37 1.32
N LEU A 225 -12.11 10.79 0.22
CA LEU A 225 -10.94 9.91 0.23
C LEU A 225 -9.64 10.69 0.42
N SER A 226 -9.56 11.93 -0.10
CA SER A 226 -8.35 12.76 0.05
C SER A 226 -8.15 13.22 1.50
N ASN A 227 -9.23 13.26 2.28
CA ASN A 227 -9.21 13.62 3.70
C ASN A 227 -8.80 12.46 4.62
N LEU A 228 -8.56 11.26 4.09
CA LEU A 228 -7.99 10.15 4.89
C LEU A 228 -6.54 10.42 5.29
N GLU A 229 -5.82 11.22 4.51
CA GLU A 229 -4.41 11.59 4.71
C GLU A 229 -3.46 10.37 4.87
N ASP A 230 -3.93 9.20 4.43
CA ASP A 230 -3.28 7.90 4.52
C ASP A 230 -3.51 7.15 3.21
N MET A 231 -2.63 7.38 2.25
CA MET A 231 -2.76 6.80 0.91
C MET A 231 -2.57 5.27 0.89
N GLY A 232 -1.95 4.72 1.93
CA GLY A 232 -1.80 3.27 2.14
C GLY A 232 -3.03 2.62 2.77
N TYR A 233 -4.04 3.41 3.15
CA TYR A 233 -5.28 2.87 3.70
C TYR A 233 -6.07 2.11 2.63
N LYS A 234 -6.08 0.77 2.70
CA LYS A 234 -6.80 -0.10 1.75
C LYS A 234 -6.40 0.24 0.30
N ASP A 235 -7.38 0.46 -0.57
CA ASP A 235 -7.21 0.85 -1.97
C ASP A 235 -7.57 2.34 -2.19
N THR A 236 -7.42 3.19 -1.17
CA THR A 236 -7.70 4.63 -1.24
C THR A 236 -7.02 5.31 -2.43
N THR A 237 -5.74 5.00 -2.68
CA THR A 237 -5.00 5.51 -3.84
C THR A 237 -5.69 5.16 -5.17
N LEU A 238 -6.22 3.94 -5.30
CA LEU A 238 -6.93 3.49 -6.50
C LEU A 238 -8.21 4.30 -6.72
N TYR A 239 -9.03 4.45 -5.68
CA TYR A 239 -10.26 5.23 -5.80
C TYR A 239 -9.98 6.73 -6.03
N LEU A 240 -8.96 7.31 -5.41
CA LEU A 240 -8.54 8.68 -5.68
C LEU A 240 -8.13 8.87 -7.15
N GLN A 241 -7.33 7.96 -7.68
CA GLN A 241 -6.89 8.03 -9.08
C GLN A 241 -8.06 7.86 -10.05
N ARG A 242 -8.93 6.87 -9.81
CA ARG A 242 -10.13 6.65 -10.63
C ARG A 242 -11.09 7.84 -10.58
N SER A 243 -11.33 8.41 -9.40
CA SER A 243 -12.18 9.59 -9.22
C SER A 243 -11.57 10.78 -9.97
N SER A 244 -10.27 11.02 -9.82
CA SER A 244 -9.55 12.07 -10.52
C SER A 244 -9.63 11.92 -12.05
N ASP A 245 -9.47 10.71 -12.57
CA ASP A 245 -9.54 10.44 -14.01
C ASP A 245 -10.96 10.66 -14.54
N LYS A 246 -11.99 10.32 -13.75
CA LYS A 246 -13.40 10.59 -14.09
C LYS A 246 -13.73 12.07 -14.06
N ILE A 247 -13.26 12.81 -13.05
CA ILE A 247 -13.42 14.27 -12.95
C ILE A 247 -12.88 14.94 -14.23
N GLN A 248 -11.64 14.61 -14.59
CA GLN A 248 -11.00 15.19 -15.77
C GLN A 248 -11.68 14.78 -17.08
N ALA A 249 -12.01 13.50 -17.25
CA ALA A 249 -12.64 13.02 -18.48
C ALA A 249 -14.05 13.60 -18.70
N LEU A 250 -14.71 14.05 -17.63
CA LEU A 250 -16.06 14.62 -17.66
C LEU A 250 -16.06 16.15 -17.54
N GLY A 251 -14.89 16.81 -17.44
CA GLY A 251 -14.79 18.26 -17.27
C GLY A 251 -15.42 18.79 -15.98
N LEU A 252 -15.48 17.97 -14.91
CA LEU A 252 -16.15 18.34 -13.66
C LEU A 252 -15.36 19.35 -12.81
N ASP A 253 -14.15 19.70 -13.24
CA ASP A 253 -13.29 20.69 -12.60
C ASP A 253 -13.42 22.10 -13.18
N GLU A 254 -14.22 22.30 -14.23
CA GLU A 254 -14.41 23.61 -14.88
C GLU A 254 -15.70 24.34 -14.44
N THR A 255 -16.55 23.74 -13.60
CA THR A 255 -17.86 24.30 -13.24
C THR A 255 -17.82 25.32 -12.10
N GLY A 256 -16.82 26.20 -12.10
CA GLY A 256 -16.66 27.29 -11.15
C GLY A 256 -16.35 28.61 -11.86
N ASN A 257 -17.23 29.04 -12.76
CA ASN A 257 -17.28 30.40 -13.30
C ASN A 257 -18.65 31.01 -12.97
#